data_AF-A0A7C4TI48-F1
#
_entry.id   AF-A0A7C4TI48-F1
#
_cell.length_a   1.000
_cell.length_b   1.000
_cell.length_c   1.000
_cell.angle_alpha   90.00
_cell.angle_beta   90.00
_cell.angle_gamma   90.00
#
_symmetry.space_group_name_H-M   'P 1'
#
loop_
_entity.id
_entity.type
_entity.pdbx_description
1 polymer ?
#
loop_
_entity_poly.entity_id
_entity_poly.type
_entity_poly.pdbx_seq_one_letter_code
_entity_poly.pdbx_strand_id
1 'polypeptide(L)'
;MNWNTMTLNVHLPNSSFARDSLKKEFYQLPYDGQQTIGDFLGTDFNRWRRIEEIINEDISIGQYYLTDGGLEFSAQMKIGSKVLSLLIPEAKPVKLIVPMLCPCCGQEWPKDKPVPPGLELIPKEVESIEYTGIIIDCRGLKFNPTLFPKIYNEVLNEVYSVNFASRGAIIDNGLVLYTTEEIYNHPRIGYNPLRIRALGTTGQRFSDIQISSYDARRIHGSKKNLNLLKECRVAIIFSP
;
A
#
# COMPACT_ATOMS: atom_id res chain seq x y z
N MET A 1 13.82 -4.12 6.89
CA MET A 1 12.38 -3.80 7.05
C MET A 1 11.56 -5.09 7.15
N ASN A 2 10.70 -5.23 8.16
CA ASN A 2 9.65 -6.26 8.20
C ASN A 2 8.34 -5.63 7.71
N TRP A 3 7.92 -6.01 6.50
CA TRP A 3 6.74 -5.43 5.83
C TRP A 3 5.41 -5.95 6.36
N ASN A 4 5.38 -7.13 7.00
CA ASN A 4 4.17 -7.67 7.61
C ASN A 4 3.80 -6.85 8.86
N THR A 5 4.78 -6.55 9.71
CA THR A 5 4.57 -5.78 10.94
C THR A 5 4.81 -4.28 10.79
N MET A 6 5.23 -3.83 9.60
CA MET A 6 5.66 -2.45 9.32
C MET A 6 6.74 -1.96 10.30
N THR A 7 7.68 -2.84 10.64
CA THR A 7 8.74 -2.56 11.62
C THR A 7 10.09 -2.48 10.93
N LEU A 8 10.76 -1.34 11.08
CA LEU A 8 12.13 -1.15 10.67
C LEU A 8 13.05 -1.69 11.77
N ASN A 9 14.03 -2.49 11.39
CA ASN A 9 15.02 -3.07 12.30
C ASN A 9 16.41 -2.93 11.67
N VAL A 10 17.38 -2.48 12.45
CA VAL A 10 18.79 -2.34 12.07
C VAL A 10 19.65 -3.00 13.14
N HIS A 11 20.56 -3.86 12.70
CA HIS A 11 21.52 -4.56 13.55
C HIS A 11 22.87 -3.84 13.54
N LEU A 12 23.49 -3.67 14.70
CA LEU A 12 24.67 -2.82 14.88
C LEU A 12 25.65 -3.40 15.89
N PRO A 13 26.97 -3.19 15.69
CA PRO A 13 27.99 -3.63 16.64
C PRO A 13 28.04 -2.76 17.91
N ASN A 14 27.46 -1.55 17.88
CA ASN A 14 27.35 -0.67 19.04
C ASN A 14 26.03 0.14 19.02
N SER A 15 25.62 0.64 20.18
CA SER A 15 24.39 1.42 20.34
C SER A 15 24.53 2.90 19.98
N SER A 16 25.76 3.43 19.93
CA SER A 16 26.02 4.86 19.73
C SER A 16 25.47 5.39 18.39
N PHE A 17 25.48 4.54 17.35
CA PHE A 17 24.98 4.91 16.01
C PHE A 17 23.55 4.40 15.73
N ALA A 18 22.83 3.90 16.74
CA ALA A 18 21.50 3.33 16.58
C ALA A 18 20.53 4.26 15.87
N ARG A 19 20.44 5.51 16.34
CA ARG A 19 19.52 6.51 15.80
C ARG A 19 19.88 6.88 14.37
N ASP A 20 21.14 7.21 14.11
CA ASP A 20 21.58 7.67 12.79
C ASP A 20 21.46 6.56 11.74
N SER A 21 21.77 5.32 12.12
CA SER A 21 21.64 4.16 11.25
C SER A 21 20.16 3.90 10.91
N LEU A 22 19.27 4.00 11.89
CA LEU A 22 17.85 3.79 11.69
C LEU A 22 17.21 4.93 10.87
N LYS A 23 17.62 6.19 11.06
CA LYS A 23 17.22 7.32 10.20
C LYS A 23 17.70 7.12 8.76
N LYS A 24 18.96 6.69 8.58
CA LYS A 24 19.52 6.40 7.24
C LYS A 24 18.76 5.29 6.53
N GLU A 25 18.49 4.19 7.24
CA GLU A 25 17.70 3.08 6.70
C GLU A 25 16.28 3.54 6.36
N PHE A 26 15.64 4.33 7.24
CA PHE A 26 14.31 4.90 7.01
C PHE A 26 14.27 5.74 5.73
N TYR A 27 15.27 6.59 5.50
CA TYR A 27 15.39 7.39 4.26
C TYR A 27 15.44 6.53 3.00
N GLN A 28 16.10 5.37 3.07
CA GLN A 28 16.28 4.48 1.93
C GLN A 28 15.08 3.57 1.66
N LEU A 29 14.09 3.53 2.58
CA LEU A 29 12.92 2.69 2.40
C LEU A 29 12.18 3.03 1.09
N PRO A 30 11.76 2.02 0.32
CA PRO A 30 10.96 2.23 -0.88
C PRO A 30 9.61 2.88 -0.55
N TYR A 31 9.38 4.09 -1.06
CA TYR A 31 8.13 4.81 -0.89
C TYR A 31 7.06 4.29 -1.86
N ASP A 32 7.39 4.27 -3.15
CA ASP A 32 6.62 3.65 -4.22
C ASP A 32 7.57 3.05 -5.28
N GLY A 33 7.06 2.69 -6.46
CA GLY A 33 7.88 2.08 -7.52
C GLY A 33 8.92 2.99 -8.19
N GLN A 34 8.92 4.28 -7.88
CA GLN A 34 9.83 5.25 -8.48
C GLN A 34 10.83 5.80 -7.48
N GLN A 35 10.44 5.98 -6.21
CA GLN A 35 11.23 6.78 -5.27
C GLN A 35 11.33 6.16 -3.87
N THR A 36 12.36 6.55 -3.13
CA THR A 36 12.50 6.26 -1.69
C THR A 36 11.75 7.28 -0.82
N ILE A 37 11.67 7.04 0.49
CA ILE A 37 11.14 8.05 1.42
C ILE A 37 11.98 9.33 1.37
N GLY A 38 13.31 9.20 1.30
CA GLY A 38 14.20 10.36 1.18
C GLY A 38 13.92 11.21 -0.05
N ASP A 39 13.75 10.57 -1.20
CA ASP A 39 13.40 11.25 -2.45
C ASP A 39 12.03 11.93 -2.35
N PHE A 40 11.03 11.28 -1.72
CA PHE A 40 9.70 11.84 -1.50
C PHE A 40 9.73 13.08 -0.59
N LEU A 41 10.49 13.01 0.51
CA LEU A 41 10.64 14.13 1.44
C LEU A 41 11.36 15.30 0.76
N GLY A 42 12.29 15.01 -0.16
CA GLY A 42 13.00 16.01 -0.95
C GLY A 42 13.61 17.08 -0.05
N THR A 43 13.15 18.32 -0.20
CA THR A 43 13.58 19.48 0.61
C THR A 43 12.57 19.90 1.69
N ASP A 44 11.55 19.09 2.00
CA ASP A 44 10.58 19.39 3.06
C ASP A 44 11.19 19.09 4.46
N PHE A 45 12.10 19.97 4.88
CA PHE A 45 12.81 19.87 6.16
C PHE A 45 11.86 19.87 7.37
N ASN A 46 10.73 20.57 7.27
CA ASN A 46 9.75 20.64 8.36
C ASN A 46 9.05 19.30 8.56
N ARG A 47 8.66 18.64 7.47
CA ARG A 47 8.07 17.30 7.51
C ARG A 47 9.08 16.27 8.01
N TRP A 48 10.33 16.32 7.51
CA TRP A 48 11.39 15.46 8.00
C TRP A 48 11.62 15.63 9.50
N ARG A 49 11.74 16.86 10.00
CA ARG A 49 11.97 17.13 11.43
C ARG A 49 10.90 16.50 12.32
N ARG A 50 9.63 16.58 11.93
CA ARG A 50 8.52 15.94 12.67
C ARG A 50 8.65 14.41 12.67
N ILE A 51 9.04 13.83 11.54
CA ILE A 51 9.31 12.38 11.46
C ILE A 51 10.48 12.03 12.37
N GLU A 52 11.55 12.81 12.35
CA GLU A 52 12.74 12.59 13.18
C GLU A 52 12.42 12.65 14.69
N GLU A 53 11.59 13.58 15.11
CA GLU A 53 11.07 13.66 16.49
C GLU A 53 10.35 12.36 16.87
N ILE A 54 9.44 11.87 16.01
CA ILE A 54 8.73 10.59 16.23
C ILE A 54 9.70 9.41 16.28
N ILE A 55 10.68 9.35 15.37
CA ILE A 55 11.70 8.29 15.35
C ILE A 55 12.47 8.28 16.69
N ASN A 56 12.85 9.45 17.19
CA ASN A 56 13.60 9.56 18.43
C ASN A 56 12.75 9.20 19.67
N GLU A 57 11.44 9.43 19.62
CA GLU A 57 10.49 9.04 20.67
C GLU A 57 10.22 7.52 20.68
N ASP A 58 10.00 6.92 19.51
CA ASP A 58 9.48 5.55 19.38
C ASP A 58 10.57 4.47 19.20
N ILE A 59 11.85 4.86 19.07
CA ILE A 59 12.96 3.91 18.89
C ILE A 59 13.16 3.02 20.12
N SER A 60 13.25 1.71 19.89
CA SER A 60 13.66 0.73 20.89
C SER A 60 15.04 0.16 20.56
N ILE A 61 15.91 0.08 21.56
CA ILE A 61 17.27 -0.47 21.41
C ILE A 61 17.40 -1.71 22.30
N GLY A 62 17.56 -2.87 21.66
CA GLY A 62 17.85 -4.14 22.31
C GLY A 62 19.35 -4.44 22.30
N GLN A 63 19.83 -5.16 23.31
CA GLN A 63 21.20 -5.68 23.42
C GLN A 63 21.16 -7.20 23.48
N TYR A 64 22.02 -7.85 22.72
CA TYR A 64 22.11 -9.30 22.57
C TYR A 64 23.55 -9.76 22.77
N TYR A 65 23.73 -10.89 23.45
CA TYR A 65 25.02 -11.55 23.62
C TYR A 65 25.15 -12.66 22.58
N LEU A 66 26.26 -12.66 21.85
CA LEU A 66 26.61 -13.67 20.87
C LEU A 66 27.34 -14.83 21.53
N THR A 67 27.38 -15.98 20.84
CA THR A 67 27.99 -17.21 21.32
C THR A 67 29.52 -17.10 21.49
N ASP A 68 30.15 -16.16 20.80
CA ASP A 68 31.57 -15.81 20.91
C ASP A 68 31.86 -14.80 22.04
N GLY A 69 30.84 -14.42 22.83
CA GLY A 69 30.95 -13.40 23.87
C GLY A 69 30.86 -11.96 23.35
N GLY A 70 30.65 -11.78 22.04
CA GLY A 70 30.41 -10.48 21.42
C GLY A 70 29.08 -9.87 21.84
N LEU A 71 28.97 -8.54 21.70
CA LEU A 71 27.75 -7.79 21.88
C LEU A 71 27.19 -7.35 20.53
N GLU A 72 25.90 -7.52 20.35
CA GLU A 72 25.14 -6.99 19.21
C GLU A 72 23.97 -6.14 19.72
N PHE A 73 23.67 -5.05 19.02
CA PHE A 73 22.54 -4.19 19.32
C PHE A 73 21.54 -4.22 18.16
N SER A 74 20.26 -4.18 18.47
CA SER A 74 19.21 -3.97 17.46
C SER A 74 18.45 -2.68 17.76
N ALA A 75 18.38 -1.79 16.79
CA ALA A 75 17.54 -0.60 16.84
C ALA A 75 16.27 -0.86 16.02
N GLN A 76 15.10 -0.68 16.63
CA GLN A 76 13.82 -0.95 15.98
C GLN A 76 12.87 0.22 16.12
N MET A 77 12.03 0.44 15.10
CA MET A 77 10.90 1.34 15.16
C MET A 77 9.73 0.80 14.34
N LYS A 78 8.50 1.08 14.78
CA LYS A 78 7.31 0.80 13.97
C LYS A 78 6.95 2.00 13.12
N ILE A 79 6.68 1.80 11.84
CA ILE A 79 6.06 2.82 10.97
C ILE A 79 4.57 2.84 11.29
N GLY A 80 4.22 3.55 12.35
CA GLY A 80 2.86 3.70 12.84
C GLY A 80 2.12 4.90 12.23
N SER A 81 0.91 5.13 12.75
CA SER A 81 -0.02 6.16 12.31
C SER A 81 0.57 7.57 12.27
N LYS A 82 1.37 7.95 13.27
CA LYS A 82 2.04 9.27 13.31
C LYS A 82 2.94 9.48 12.08
N VAL A 83 3.80 8.50 11.78
CA VAL A 83 4.71 8.56 10.63
C VAL A 83 3.94 8.48 9.31
N LEU A 84 3.01 7.54 9.17
CA LEU A 84 2.19 7.41 7.96
C LEU A 84 1.41 8.69 7.66
N SER A 85 0.89 9.37 8.68
CA SER A 85 0.18 10.64 8.50
C SER A 85 1.04 11.69 7.79
N LEU A 86 2.37 11.68 7.96
CA LEU A 86 3.30 12.61 7.33
C LEU A 86 3.75 12.16 5.94
N LEU A 87 3.62 10.86 5.62
CA LEU A 87 4.07 10.27 4.37
C LEU A 87 2.98 10.13 3.31
N ILE A 88 1.71 10.23 3.67
CA ILE A 88 0.59 10.12 2.71
C ILE A 88 0.58 11.33 1.77
N PRO A 89 0.55 11.13 0.44
CA PRO A 89 0.51 12.20 -0.53
C PRO A 89 -0.92 12.76 -0.67
N GLU A 90 -1.07 13.87 -1.38
CA GLU A 90 -2.39 14.40 -1.74
C GLU A 90 -3.11 13.44 -2.70
N ALA A 91 -4.38 13.16 -2.41
CA ALA A 91 -5.20 12.26 -3.21
C ALA A 91 -5.57 12.91 -4.55
N LYS A 92 -5.39 12.16 -5.63
CA LYS A 92 -5.80 12.57 -6.98
C LYS A 92 -7.12 11.90 -7.36
N PRO A 93 -7.92 12.51 -8.25
CA PRO A 93 -9.12 11.88 -8.79
C PRO A 93 -8.79 10.53 -9.44
N VAL A 94 -9.60 9.51 -9.15
CA VAL A 94 -9.45 8.17 -9.72
C VAL A 94 -10.43 7.93 -10.85
N LYS A 95 -10.03 7.12 -11.82
CA LYS A 95 -10.89 6.64 -12.90
C LYS A 95 -11.20 5.16 -12.66
N LEU A 96 -12.48 4.83 -12.52
CA LEU A 96 -12.91 3.45 -12.35
C LEU A 96 -12.81 2.67 -13.67
N ILE A 97 -12.52 1.39 -13.55
CA ILE A 97 -12.40 0.44 -14.68
C ILE A 97 -13.73 -0.30 -14.81
N VAL A 98 -14.82 0.47 -14.88
CA VAL A 98 -16.17 0.00 -15.20
C VAL A 98 -16.89 1.10 -15.99
N PRO A 99 -17.86 0.77 -16.84
CA PRO A 99 -18.71 1.78 -17.44
C PRO A 99 -19.41 2.63 -16.37
N MET A 100 -19.51 3.92 -16.62
CA MET A 100 -20.28 4.83 -15.77
C MET A 100 -21.69 4.98 -16.35
N LEU A 101 -22.71 4.97 -15.50
CA LEU A 101 -24.11 4.96 -15.86
C LEU A 101 -24.77 6.29 -15.53
N CYS A 102 -25.76 6.67 -16.34
CA CYS A 102 -26.66 7.78 -16.04
C CYS A 102 -27.53 7.43 -14.81
N PRO A 103 -27.58 8.27 -13.77
CA PRO A 103 -28.39 7.99 -12.57
C PRO A 103 -29.91 8.00 -12.85
N CYS A 104 -30.36 8.65 -13.93
CA CYS A 104 -31.79 8.76 -14.25
C CYS A 104 -32.33 7.55 -15.02
N CYS A 105 -31.55 6.96 -15.93
CA CYS A 105 -32.02 5.88 -16.82
C CYS A 105 -31.18 4.60 -16.78
N GLY A 106 -30.05 4.57 -16.06
CA GLY A 106 -29.17 3.41 -15.95
C GLY A 106 -28.39 3.05 -17.22
N GLN A 107 -28.47 3.85 -18.28
CA GLN A 107 -27.72 3.63 -19.52
C GLN A 107 -26.24 4.04 -19.35
N GLU A 108 -25.35 3.33 -20.04
CA GLU A 108 -23.93 3.70 -20.10
C GLU A 108 -23.76 5.11 -20.68
N TRP A 109 -22.95 5.92 -20.00
CA TRP A 109 -22.70 7.28 -20.43
C TRP A 109 -21.84 7.27 -21.72
N PRO A 110 -22.26 7.96 -22.79
CA PRO A 110 -21.48 8.00 -24.03
C PRO A 110 -20.10 8.62 -23.80
N LYS A 111 -19.04 7.98 -24.34
CA LYS A 111 -17.65 8.41 -24.14
C LYS A 111 -17.37 9.83 -24.64
N ASP A 112 -18.07 10.25 -25.69
CA ASP A 112 -17.83 11.55 -26.35
C ASP A 112 -18.68 12.69 -25.78
N LYS A 113 -19.49 12.43 -24.74
CA LYS A 113 -20.35 13.46 -24.14
C LYS A 113 -19.79 13.93 -22.80
N PRO A 114 -19.63 15.25 -22.59
CA PRO A 114 -19.25 15.77 -21.28
C PRO A 114 -20.37 15.52 -20.28
N VAL A 115 -19.99 15.24 -19.03
CA VAL A 115 -20.94 15.11 -17.93
C VAL A 115 -21.40 16.52 -17.52
N PRO A 116 -22.72 16.79 -17.47
CA PRO A 116 -23.24 18.08 -17.02
C PRO A 116 -22.73 18.45 -15.61
N PRO A 117 -22.47 19.74 -15.32
CA PRO A 117 -22.12 20.17 -13.97
C PRO A 117 -23.17 19.74 -12.95
N GLY A 118 -22.73 19.14 -11.83
CA GLY A 118 -23.61 18.66 -10.77
C GLY A 118 -24.22 17.28 -10.99
N LEU A 119 -23.98 16.63 -12.13
CA LEU A 119 -24.39 15.24 -12.37
C LEU A 119 -23.27 14.26 -11.96
N GLU A 120 -23.53 13.42 -10.96
CA GLU A 120 -22.63 12.32 -10.60
C GLU A 120 -23.09 11.02 -11.29
N LEU A 121 -22.20 10.42 -12.08
CA LEU A 121 -22.46 9.12 -12.70
C LEU A 121 -22.28 7.98 -11.70
N ILE A 122 -23.02 6.89 -11.92
CA ILE A 122 -22.96 5.70 -11.06
C ILE A 122 -22.10 4.63 -11.72
N PRO A 123 -21.12 4.01 -11.04
CA PRO A 123 -20.39 2.89 -11.62
C PRO A 123 -21.33 1.71 -11.89
N LYS A 124 -21.20 1.10 -13.07
CA LYS A 124 -21.95 -0.12 -13.42
C LYS A 124 -21.54 -1.26 -12.50
N GLU A 125 -22.51 -1.84 -11.80
CA GLU A 125 -22.29 -3.04 -11.02
C GLU A 125 -22.23 -4.26 -11.97
N VAL A 126 -21.07 -4.91 -11.99
CA VAL A 126 -20.79 -6.10 -12.82
C VAL A 126 -20.33 -7.29 -11.98
N GLU A 127 -20.12 -7.09 -10.68
CA GLU A 127 -19.71 -8.11 -9.73
C GLU A 127 -20.81 -8.27 -8.67
N SER A 128 -21.46 -9.43 -8.68
CA SER A 128 -22.57 -9.74 -7.77
C SER A 128 -22.11 -10.46 -6.50
N ILE A 129 -20.88 -10.99 -6.49
CA ILE A 129 -20.33 -11.67 -5.31
C ILE A 129 -19.88 -10.61 -4.30
N GLU A 130 -20.30 -10.82 -3.06
CA GLU A 130 -19.86 -9.98 -1.94
C GLU A 130 -18.53 -10.48 -1.39
N TYR A 131 -17.49 -9.66 -1.55
CA TYR A 131 -16.18 -9.94 -0.96
C TYR A 131 -15.98 -9.15 0.33
N THR A 132 -15.12 -9.68 1.18
CA THR A 132 -14.74 -9.04 2.45
C THR A 132 -13.36 -8.41 2.41
N GLY A 133 -12.63 -8.58 1.32
CA GLY A 133 -11.28 -8.09 1.11
C GLY A 133 -10.76 -8.51 -0.26
N ILE A 134 -9.54 -8.07 -0.59
CA ILE A 134 -8.86 -8.42 -1.83
C ILE A 134 -7.51 -9.01 -1.48
N ILE A 135 -7.16 -10.12 -2.12
CA ILE A 135 -5.84 -10.73 -2.03
C ILE A 135 -5.22 -10.72 -3.43
N ILE A 136 -4.01 -10.18 -3.53
CA ILE A 136 -3.18 -10.23 -4.72
C ILE A 136 -2.04 -11.21 -4.47
N ASP A 137 -2.01 -12.29 -5.25
CA ASP A 137 -0.96 -13.30 -5.18
C ASP A 137 0.15 -12.97 -6.19
N CYS A 138 1.29 -12.50 -5.67
CA CYS A 138 2.50 -12.16 -6.41
C CYS A 138 3.58 -13.25 -6.30
N ARG A 139 3.28 -14.43 -5.75
CA ARG A 139 4.28 -15.50 -5.63
C ARG A 139 4.76 -15.96 -7.00
N GLY A 140 6.06 -16.27 -7.10
CA GLY A 140 6.71 -16.63 -8.37
C GLY A 140 7.07 -15.43 -9.25
N LEU A 141 6.75 -14.20 -8.84
CA LEU A 141 7.21 -12.97 -9.48
C LEU A 141 8.32 -12.32 -8.65
N LYS A 142 9.22 -11.61 -9.32
CA LYS A 142 10.13 -10.68 -8.63
C LYS A 142 9.31 -9.50 -8.13
N PHE A 143 9.10 -9.41 -6.82
CA PHE A 143 8.30 -8.35 -6.22
C PHE A 143 9.03 -7.73 -5.03
N ASN A 144 9.20 -6.41 -5.05
CA ASN A 144 9.76 -5.68 -3.92
C ASN A 144 8.66 -4.84 -3.25
N PRO A 145 8.34 -5.11 -1.97
CA PRO A 145 7.36 -4.31 -1.24
C PRO A 145 7.77 -2.84 -1.10
N THR A 146 6.76 -1.97 -1.06
CA THR A 146 6.88 -0.52 -0.86
C THR A 146 5.81 -0.03 0.11
N LEU A 147 5.95 1.20 0.65
CA LEU A 147 4.91 1.78 1.51
C LEU A 147 3.59 2.00 0.78
N PHE A 148 3.66 2.44 -0.47
CA PHE A 148 2.51 2.81 -1.29
C PHE A 148 2.58 2.11 -2.66
N PRO A 149 2.36 0.79 -2.70
CA PRO A 149 2.33 0.05 -3.96
C PRO A 149 1.19 0.51 -4.85
N LYS A 150 1.35 0.31 -6.15
CA LYS A 150 0.32 0.56 -7.17
C LYS A 150 -0.03 -0.72 -7.89
N ILE A 151 -1.31 -0.91 -8.16
CA ILE A 151 -1.83 -2.03 -8.94
C ILE A 151 -2.37 -1.45 -10.24
N TYR A 152 -1.95 -2.03 -11.35
CA TYR A 152 -2.37 -1.67 -12.70
C TYR A 152 -2.98 -2.88 -13.40
N ASN A 153 -3.79 -2.63 -14.43
CA ASN A 153 -4.17 -3.68 -15.36
C ASN A 153 -3.19 -3.76 -16.55
N GLU A 154 -3.46 -4.69 -17.47
CA GLU A 154 -2.64 -4.94 -18.68
C GLU A 154 -2.45 -3.71 -19.58
N VAL A 155 -3.41 -2.78 -19.56
CA VAL A 155 -3.39 -1.54 -20.35
C VAL A 155 -2.96 -0.32 -19.51
N LEU A 156 -2.29 -0.56 -18.37
CA LEU A 156 -1.73 0.45 -17.47
C LEU A 156 -2.76 1.41 -16.84
N ASN A 157 -4.04 1.03 -16.80
CA ASN A 157 -5.01 1.74 -15.97
C ASN A 157 -4.77 1.38 -14.50
N GLU A 158 -4.76 2.41 -13.66
CA GLU A 158 -4.62 2.27 -12.21
C GLU A 158 -5.87 1.59 -11.61
N VAL A 159 -5.64 0.49 -10.90
CA VAL A 159 -6.65 -0.31 -10.22
C VAL A 159 -6.69 0.00 -8.74
N TYR A 160 -5.53 0.17 -8.11
CA TYR A 160 -5.46 0.48 -6.69
C TYR A 160 -4.17 1.21 -6.34
N SER A 161 -4.29 2.19 -5.46
CA SER A 161 -3.21 2.97 -4.86
C SER A 161 -3.76 3.79 -3.70
N VAL A 162 -2.92 4.67 -3.14
CA VAL A 162 -3.32 5.73 -2.20
C VAL A 162 -4.53 6.56 -2.65
N ASN A 163 -4.76 6.72 -3.96
CA ASN A 163 -5.86 7.55 -4.48
C ASN A 163 -7.25 6.90 -4.30
N PHE A 164 -7.29 5.58 -4.11
CA PHE A 164 -8.53 4.82 -3.91
C PHE A 164 -8.87 4.64 -2.43
N ALA A 165 -7.90 4.89 -1.56
CA ALA A 165 -7.98 4.67 -0.13
C ALA A 165 -8.37 5.95 0.62
N SER A 166 -9.14 5.80 1.72
CA SER A 166 -9.38 6.92 2.61
C SER A 166 -8.14 7.21 3.44
N ARG A 167 -7.83 8.50 3.64
CA ARG A 167 -6.65 8.91 4.38
C ARG A 167 -6.59 8.30 5.80
N GLY A 168 -7.72 8.25 6.49
CA GLY A 168 -7.82 7.64 7.83
C GLY A 168 -7.48 6.14 7.81
N ALA A 169 -8.05 5.38 6.87
CA ALA A 169 -7.74 3.96 6.76
C ALA A 169 -6.26 3.69 6.47
N ILE A 170 -5.59 4.52 5.67
CA ILE A 170 -4.14 4.40 5.44
C ILE A 170 -3.35 4.69 6.73
N ILE A 171 -3.76 5.69 7.52
CA ILE A 171 -3.11 6.02 8.80
C ILE A 171 -3.23 4.87 9.79
N ASP A 172 -4.42 4.27 9.89
CA ASP A 172 -4.71 3.26 10.91
C ASP A 172 -4.13 1.90 10.53
N ASN A 173 -4.21 1.55 9.25
CA ASN A 173 -3.96 0.20 8.78
C ASN A 173 -2.77 0.08 7.81
N GLY A 174 -2.24 1.19 7.28
CA GLY A 174 -1.37 1.16 6.08
C GLY A 174 -2.17 0.86 4.80
N LEU A 175 -1.55 1.02 3.63
CA LEU A 175 -2.27 0.84 2.35
C LEU A 175 -2.62 -0.64 2.07
N VAL A 176 -1.67 -1.54 2.34
CA VAL A 176 -1.81 -2.99 2.12
C VAL A 176 -1.20 -3.76 3.29
N LEU A 177 -1.62 -5.01 3.45
CA LEU A 177 -0.92 -6.00 4.27
C LEU A 177 0.01 -6.85 3.40
N TYR A 178 1.29 -6.93 3.74
CA TYR A 178 2.22 -7.87 3.10
C TYR A 178 2.36 -9.16 3.89
N THR A 179 2.34 -10.30 3.21
CA THR A 179 2.57 -11.62 3.84
C THR A 179 3.32 -12.55 2.88
N THR A 180 4.14 -13.45 3.43
CA THR A 180 4.73 -14.57 2.66
C THR A 180 3.86 -15.81 2.70
N GLU A 181 3.03 -15.91 3.73
CA GLU A 181 2.14 -17.03 3.98
C GLU A 181 0.77 -16.81 3.35
N GLU A 182 0.11 -17.92 3.08
CA GLU A 182 -1.29 -17.94 2.71
C GLU A 182 -2.17 -17.38 3.84
N ILE A 183 -3.20 -16.63 3.47
CA ILE A 183 -4.01 -15.87 4.45
C ILE A 183 -5.49 -16.21 4.31
N TYR A 184 -6.13 -16.55 5.42
CA TYR A 184 -7.54 -16.92 5.50
C TYR A 184 -8.15 -16.28 6.75
N ASN A 185 -9.39 -15.78 6.67
CA ASN A 185 -10.13 -15.22 7.81
C ASN A 185 -9.37 -14.13 8.61
N HIS A 186 -8.43 -13.44 7.98
CA HIS A 186 -7.61 -12.45 8.67
C HIS A 186 -8.40 -11.13 8.82
N PRO A 187 -8.27 -10.40 9.95
CA PRO A 187 -9.05 -9.17 10.20
C PRO A 187 -9.02 -8.17 9.04
N ARG A 188 -7.88 -8.06 8.36
CA ARG A 188 -7.70 -7.20 7.18
C ARG A 188 -8.62 -7.52 6.01
N ILE A 189 -8.84 -8.80 5.71
CA ILE A 189 -9.47 -9.28 4.47
C ILE A 189 -10.77 -10.03 4.69
N GLY A 190 -11.12 -10.35 5.94
CA GLY A 190 -12.32 -11.11 6.30
C GLY A 190 -12.32 -12.55 5.79
N TYR A 191 -13.53 -13.12 5.65
CA TYR A 191 -13.74 -14.55 5.42
C TYR A 191 -13.90 -14.95 3.95
N ASN A 192 -14.28 -14.02 3.07
CA ASN A 192 -14.49 -14.27 1.64
C ASN A 192 -13.76 -13.23 0.78
N PRO A 193 -12.41 -13.27 0.71
CA PRO A 193 -11.66 -12.32 -0.11
C PRO A 193 -11.74 -12.65 -1.61
N LEU A 194 -11.78 -11.61 -2.45
CA LEU A 194 -11.52 -11.73 -3.88
C LEU A 194 -10.04 -12.04 -4.09
N ARG A 195 -9.73 -13.25 -4.56
CA ARG A 195 -8.35 -13.70 -4.84
C ARG A 195 -8.00 -13.49 -6.29
N ILE A 196 -6.90 -12.78 -6.53
CA ILE A 196 -6.42 -12.42 -7.86
C ILE A 196 -4.95 -12.82 -7.97
N ARG A 197 -4.59 -13.48 -9.06
CA ARG A 197 -3.19 -13.77 -9.39
C ARG A 197 -2.60 -12.59 -10.15
N ALA A 198 -1.44 -12.11 -9.72
CA ALA A 198 -0.70 -11.11 -10.48
C ALA A 198 -0.14 -11.74 -11.78
N LEU A 199 -0.17 -10.96 -12.86
CA LEU A 199 0.40 -11.34 -14.16
C LEU A 199 1.89 -10.98 -14.25
N GLY A 200 2.31 -9.93 -13.53
CA GLY A 200 3.67 -9.44 -13.56
C GLY A 200 3.90 -8.29 -12.59
N THR A 201 5.15 -7.84 -12.51
CA THR A 201 5.55 -6.65 -11.79
C THR A 201 6.24 -5.68 -12.74
N THR A 202 6.08 -4.39 -12.49
CA THR A 202 6.59 -3.30 -13.34
C THR A 202 7.28 -2.23 -12.47
N GLY A 203 7.83 -1.22 -13.15
CA GLY A 203 8.63 -0.17 -12.52
C GLY A 203 10.06 -0.60 -12.24
N GLN A 204 10.96 0.37 -12.06
CA GLN A 204 12.39 0.11 -11.87
C GLN A 204 12.66 -0.71 -10.60
N ARG A 205 11.79 -0.59 -9.61
CA ARG A 205 11.87 -1.31 -8.33
C ARG A 205 11.09 -2.62 -8.30
N PHE A 206 10.42 -3.05 -9.37
CA PHE A 206 9.58 -4.27 -9.38
C PHE A 206 8.52 -4.30 -8.27
N SER A 207 7.87 -3.17 -8.01
CA SER A 207 6.89 -3.02 -6.92
C SER A 207 5.47 -2.74 -7.42
N ASP A 208 5.32 -2.35 -8.68
CA ASP A 208 4.02 -2.03 -9.25
C ASP A 208 3.44 -3.32 -9.84
N ILE A 209 2.26 -3.72 -9.36
CA ILE A 209 1.68 -5.04 -9.68
C ILE A 209 0.77 -4.93 -10.90
N GLN A 210 0.92 -5.84 -11.84
CA GLN A 210 0.03 -5.95 -12.99
C GLN A 210 -0.96 -7.10 -12.79
N ILE A 211 -2.25 -6.85 -13.01
CA ILE A 211 -3.34 -7.84 -12.99
C ILE A 211 -4.10 -7.84 -14.32
N SER A 212 -4.96 -8.85 -14.52
CA SER A 212 -5.80 -8.90 -15.72
C SER A 212 -6.82 -7.76 -15.75
N SER A 213 -7.20 -7.32 -16.94
CA SER A 213 -8.27 -6.34 -17.10
C SER A 213 -9.63 -6.86 -16.63
N TYR A 214 -9.80 -8.19 -16.60
CA TYR A 214 -10.97 -8.85 -16.05
C TYR A 214 -11.04 -8.70 -14.53
N ASP A 215 -9.96 -8.98 -13.82
CA ASP A 215 -9.90 -8.85 -12.36
C ASP A 215 -9.98 -7.40 -11.91
N ALA A 216 -9.38 -6.47 -12.68
CA ALA A 216 -9.54 -5.05 -12.46
C ALA A 216 -11.01 -4.59 -12.50
N ARG A 217 -11.81 -5.13 -13.45
CA ARG A 217 -13.25 -4.88 -13.50
C ARG A 217 -13.99 -5.47 -12.30
N ARG A 218 -13.57 -6.62 -11.78
CA ARG A 218 -14.17 -7.22 -10.58
C ARG A 218 -13.89 -6.38 -9.33
N ILE A 219 -12.66 -5.89 -9.18
CA ILE A 219 -12.29 -4.96 -8.09
C ILE A 219 -13.17 -3.71 -8.12
N HIS A 220 -13.39 -3.12 -9.30
CA HIS A 220 -14.24 -1.92 -9.44
C HIS A 220 -15.74 -2.23 -9.65
N GLY A 221 -16.11 -3.51 -9.63
CA GLY A 221 -17.37 -4.01 -10.16
C GLY A 221 -18.56 -3.93 -9.21
N SER A 222 -18.38 -3.43 -7.99
CA SER A 222 -19.46 -3.23 -7.04
C SER A 222 -19.13 -2.10 -6.06
N LYS A 223 -20.16 -1.41 -5.55
CA LYS A 223 -19.98 -0.42 -4.49
C LYS A 223 -19.29 -0.99 -3.25
N LYS A 224 -19.58 -2.25 -2.91
CA LYS A 224 -18.95 -2.96 -1.79
C LYS A 224 -17.45 -3.12 -2.02
N ASN A 225 -17.01 -3.53 -3.21
CA ASN A 225 -15.58 -3.68 -3.50
C ASN A 225 -14.85 -2.34 -3.50
N LEU A 226 -15.48 -1.27 -3.99
CA LEU A 226 -14.92 0.08 -3.88
C LEU A 226 -14.75 0.53 -2.42
N ASN A 227 -15.66 0.14 -1.51
CA ASN A 227 -15.48 0.40 -0.08
C ASN A 227 -14.32 -0.40 0.51
N LEU A 228 -14.08 -1.64 0.07
CA LEU A 228 -12.89 -2.41 0.48
C LEU A 228 -11.60 -1.66 0.15
N LEU A 229 -11.51 -1.03 -1.03
CA LEU A 229 -10.35 -0.21 -1.41
C LEU A 229 -10.19 1.02 -0.50
N LYS A 230 -11.30 1.73 -0.23
CA LYS A 230 -11.35 2.89 0.67
C LYS A 230 -10.91 2.56 2.09
N GLU A 231 -11.26 1.38 2.57
CA GLU A 231 -10.92 0.84 3.89
C GLU A 231 -9.56 0.11 3.92
N CYS A 232 -8.83 0.15 2.80
CA CYS A 232 -7.54 -0.51 2.63
C CYS A 232 -7.57 -2.03 2.82
N ARG A 233 -8.69 -2.73 2.60
CA ARG A 233 -8.86 -4.18 2.83
C ARG A 233 -8.19 -5.04 1.74
N VAL A 234 -6.91 -4.80 1.53
CA VAL A 234 -6.08 -5.42 0.50
C VAL A 234 -4.87 -6.08 1.16
N ALA A 235 -4.58 -7.31 0.76
CA ALA A 235 -3.37 -8.03 1.13
C ALA A 235 -2.59 -8.45 -0.13
N ILE A 236 -1.27 -8.43 -0.04
CA ILE A 236 -0.34 -8.88 -1.08
C ILE A 236 0.45 -10.05 -0.50
N ILE A 237 0.31 -11.21 -1.15
CA ILE A 237 1.12 -12.39 -0.87
C ILE A 237 2.32 -12.35 -1.81
N PHE A 238 3.53 -12.51 -1.30
CA PHE A 238 4.74 -12.50 -2.11
C PHE A 238 5.77 -13.49 -1.58
N SER A 239 6.78 -13.80 -2.39
CA SER A 239 7.94 -14.59 -1.94
C SER A 239 9.15 -13.67 -1.83
N PRO A 240 9.98 -13.79 -0.77
CA PRO A 240 11.22 -13.03 -0.65
C PRO A 240 12.24 -13.38 -1.75
#